data_AF-A0A9C9ES89-F1
#
_entry.id   AF-A0A9C9ES89-F1
#
_cell.length_a   1.000
_cell.length_b   1.000
_cell.length_c   1.000
_cell.angle_alpha   90.00
_cell.angle_beta   90.00
_cell.angle_gamma   90.00
#
_symmetry.space_group_name_H-M   'P 1'
#
loop_
_entity.id
_entity.type
_entity.pdbx_description
1 polymer ?
#
loop_
_entity_poly.entity_id
_entity_poly.type
_entity_poly.pdbx_seq_one_letter_code
_entity_poly.pdbx_strand_id
1 'polypeptide(L)' 'MAGAQPGNIWVTVQTHKNIIAAANLVDIPAIIVVRGKQVPEDTLQMADRVGVTVFSTDLDSYSIATKLYEAGIKPAG' A
#
# COMPACT_ATOMS: atom_id res chain seq x y z
N MET A 1 -6.24 -4.12 -9.38
CA MET A 1 -6.17 -4.86 -8.10
C MET A 1 -7.14 -6.01 -8.23
N ALA A 2 -6.66 -7.24 -8.38
CA ALA A 2 -7.51 -8.43 -8.52
C ALA A 2 -7.11 -9.40 -7.41
N GLY A 3 -8.09 -9.88 -6.63
CA GLY A 3 -7.86 -10.83 -5.54
C GLY A 3 -7.30 -10.26 -4.23
N ALA A 4 -7.31 -8.93 -4.04
CA ALA A 4 -6.99 -8.36 -2.73
C ALA A 4 -8.10 -8.69 -1.72
N GLN A 5 -7.70 -8.98 -0.48
CA GLN A 5 -8.60 -9.31 0.61
C GLN A 5 -8.45 -8.29 1.75
N PRO A 6 -9.48 -8.14 2.60
CA PRO A 6 -9.39 -7.34 3.82
C PRO A 6 -8.17 -7.70 4.66
N GLY A 7 -7.46 -6.69 5.16
CA GLY A 7 -6.27 -6.86 5.98
C GLY A 7 -4.95 -7.09 5.22
N ASN A 8 -4.98 -7.25 3.89
CA ASN A 8 -3.75 -7.33 3.09
C ASN A 8 -3.00 -5.99 3.08
N ILE A 9 -1.69 -6.04 2.84
CA ILE A 9 -0.88 -4.85 2.53
C ILE A 9 -0.73 -4.74 1.01
N TRP A 10 -0.99 -3.56 0.45
CA TRP A 10 -0.85 -3.34 -0.99
C TRP A 10 0.47 -2.66 -1.34
N VAL A 11 1.34 -3.36 -2.07
CA VAL A 11 2.58 -2.81 -2.62
C VAL A 11 2.35 -2.30 -4.05
N THR A 12 2.68 -1.03 -4.35
CA THR A 12 2.44 -0.44 -5.67
C THR A 12 3.42 0.68 -6.04
N VAL A 13 3.51 1.01 -7.34
CA VAL A 13 4.22 2.20 -7.86
C VAL A 13 3.29 3.39 -8.10
N GLN A 14 1.98 3.18 -7.99
CA GLN A 14 0.96 4.20 -8.25
C GLN A 14 0.88 5.16 -7.07
N THR A 15 0.73 6.46 -7.35
CA THR A 15 0.70 7.53 -6.33
C THR A 15 -0.56 8.37 -6.37
N HIS A 16 -1.50 8.07 -7.26
CA HIS A 16 -2.72 8.86 -7.42
C HIS A 16 -3.80 8.46 -6.40
N LYS A 17 -4.77 9.34 -6.16
CA LYS A 17 -5.90 9.13 -5.23
C LYS A 17 -6.69 7.83 -5.42
N ASN A 18 -6.75 7.28 -6.64
CA ASN A 18 -7.49 6.04 -6.87
C ASN A 18 -6.89 4.85 -6.10
N ILE A 19 -5.61 4.89 -5.69
CA ILE A 19 -5.06 3.83 -4.84
C ILE A 19 -5.72 3.84 -3.45
N ILE A 20 -6.01 5.03 -2.91
CA ILE A 20 -6.66 5.18 -1.62
C ILE A 20 -8.12 4.75 -1.71
N ALA A 21 -8.84 5.21 -2.74
CA ALA A 21 -10.23 4.82 -2.95
C ALA A 21 -10.40 3.30 -3.11
N ALA A 22 -9.50 2.66 -3.88
CA ALA A 22 -9.53 1.21 -4.06
C ALA A 22 -9.14 0.44 -2.79
N ALA A 23 -8.16 0.92 -2.03
CA ALA A 23 -7.77 0.29 -0.76
C ALA A 23 -8.91 0.35 0.26
N ASN A 24 -9.57 1.50 0.38
CA ASN A 24 -10.72 1.68 1.26
C ASN A 24 -11.91 0.79 0.87
N LEU A 25 -12.13 0.52 -0.43
CA LEU A 25 -13.23 -0.33 -0.89
C LEU A 25 -13.09 -1.80 -0.46
N VAL A 26 -11.86 -2.27 -0.22
CA VAL A 26 -11.54 -3.68 0.07
C VAL A 26 -10.95 -3.85 1.48
N ASP A 27 -11.10 -2.85 2.35
CA ASP A 27 -10.58 -2.85 3.73
C ASP A 27 -9.06 -3.17 3.81
N ILE A 28 -8.28 -2.58 2.90
CA ILE A 28 -6.81 -2.63 2.94
C ILE A 28 -6.31 -1.57 3.93
N PRO A 29 -5.68 -1.95 5.06
CA PRO A 29 -5.25 -1.00 6.09
C PRO A 29 -4.01 -0.18 5.69
N ALA A 30 -3.19 -0.68 4.76
CA ALA A 30 -1.93 -0.04 4.40
C ALA A 30 -1.53 -0.24 2.93
N ILE A 31 -0.93 0.81 2.37
CA ILE A 31 -0.29 0.82 1.05
C ILE A 31 1.18 1.15 1.20
N ILE A 32 2.05 0.44 0.48
CA ILE A 32 3.48 0.74 0.38
C ILE A 32 3.79 1.17 -1.06
N VAL A 33 4.27 2.41 -1.19
CA VAL A 33 4.70 3.00 -2.46
C VAL A 33 6.20 2.75 -2.65
N VAL A 34 6.57 2.07 -3.73
CA VAL A 34 7.94 1.62 -3.99
C VAL A 34 8.72 2.53 -4.95
N ARG A 35 10.03 2.31 -5.07
CA ARG A 35 10.96 3.00 -5.99
C ARG A 35 11.09 4.50 -5.76
N GLY A 36 11.04 4.93 -4.50
CA GLY A 36 11.30 6.34 -4.12
C GLY A 36 10.27 7.32 -4.67
N LYS A 37 9.09 6.83 -5.07
CA LYS A 37 8.02 7.68 -5.60
C LYS A 37 7.48 8.57 -4.48
N GLN A 38 7.41 9.87 -4.76
CA GLN A 38 6.75 10.81 -3.87
C GLN A 38 5.24 10.72 -4.05
N VAL A 39 4.54 10.54 -2.93
CA VAL A 39 3.08 10.54 -2.89
C VAL A 39 2.62 12.00 -2.79
N PRO A 40 1.76 12.47 -3.71
CA PRO A 40 1.18 13.80 -3.62
C PRO A 40 0.47 14.03 -2.28
N GLU A 41 0.63 15.23 -1.74
CA GLU A 41 0.04 15.65 -0.47
C GLU A 41 -1.50 15.47 -0.44
N ASP A 42 -2.17 15.75 -1.56
CA ASP A 42 -3.61 15.57 -1.68
C ASP A 42 -4.06 14.10 -1.64
N THR A 43 -3.16 13.16 -1.94
CA THR A 43 -3.38 11.72 -1.84
C THR A 43 -3.16 11.27 -0.40
N LEU A 44 -2.16 11.82 0.30
CA LEU A 44 -1.94 11.57 1.74
C LEU A 44 -3.13 12.08 2.58
N GLN A 45 -3.62 13.28 2.30
CA GLN A 45 -4.80 13.82 2.98
C GLN A 45 -6.06 12.97 2.78
N MET A 46 -6.23 12.38 1.59
CA MET A 46 -7.32 11.44 1.36
C MET A 46 -7.12 10.17 2.19
N ALA A 47 -5.88 9.65 2.26
CA ALA A 47 -5.53 8.47 3.02
C ALA A 47 -5.85 8.64 4.52
N ASP A 48 -5.47 9.78 5.10
CA ASP A 48 -5.78 10.13 6.49
C ASP A 48 -7.28 10.18 6.76
N ARG A 49 -8.07 10.75 5.84
CA ARG A 49 -9.53 10.85 5.99
C ARG A 49 -10.23 9.50 6.04
N VAL A 50 -9.74 8.51 5.30
CA VAL A 50 -10.35 7.18 5.23
C VAL A 50 -9.64 6.15 6.12
N GLY A 51 -8.58 6.55 6.82
CA GLY A 51 -7.85 5.66 7.73
C GLY A 51 -6.96 4.62 7.02
N VAL A 52 -6.46 4.91 5.81
CA VAL A 52 -5.51 4.05 5.09
C VAL A 52 -4.10 4.58 5.33
N THR A 53 -3.20 3.76 5.86
CA THR A 53 -1.81 4.16 6.10
C THR A 53 -0.99 4.08 4.80
N VAL A 54 -0.17 5.09 4.52
CA VAL A 54 0.71 5.09 3.34
C VAL A 54 2.18 5.14 3.77
N PHE A 55 2.94 4.13 3.35
CA PHE A 55 4.40 4.09 3.49
C PHE A 55 5.06 4.33 2.13
N SER A 56 6.31 4.81 2.15
CA SER A 56 7.16 4.85 0.95
C SER A 56 8.51 4.20 1.21
N THR A 57 9.12 3.65 0.15
CA THR A 57 10.45 3.05 0.20
C THR A 57 11.15 3.17 -1.14
N ASP A 58 12.49 3.25 -1.12
CA ASP A 58 13.31 3.23 -2.34
C ASP A 58 13.45 1.84 -2.96
N LEU A 59 13.10 0.80 -2.20
CA LEU A 59 13.10 -0.59 -2.65
C LEU A 59 12.06 -0.81 -3.77
N ASP A 60 12.27 -1.83 -4.60
CA ASP A 60 11.26 -2.31 -5.54
C ASP A 60 10.28 -3.30 -4.87
N SER A 61 9.20 -3.66 -5.58
CA SER A 61 8.13 -4.53 -5.08
C SER A 61 8.61 -5.90 -4.61
N TYR A 62 9.59 -6.51 -5.27
CA TYR A 62 10.11 -7.81 -4.88
C TYR A 62 10.91 -7.69 -3.58
N SER A 63 11.82 -6.72 -3.52
CA SER A 63 12.67 -6.50 -2.35
C SER A 63 11.87 -6.21 -1.08
N ILE A 64 10.81 -5.38 -1.16
CA ILE A 64 9.97 -5.10 0.01
C ILE A 64 9.10 -6.31 0.38
N ALA A 65 8.55 -7.04 -0.60
CA ALA A 65 7.74 -8.24 -0.32
C ALA A 65 8.56 -9.31 0.42
N THR A 66 9.80 -9.54 0.01
CA THR A 66 10.72 -10.46 0.71
C THR A 66 10.98 -10.02 2.14
N LYS A 67 11.26 -8.73 2.37
CA LYS A 67 11.47 -8.19 3.73
C LYS A 67 10.24 -8.33 4.62
N LEU A 68 9.05 -8.07 4.08
CA LEU A 68 7.79 -8.26 4.81
C LEU A 68 7.62 -9.73 5.22
N TYR A 69 7.88 -10.65 4.29
CA TYR A 69 7.80 -12.08 4.54
C TYR A 69 8.79 -12.55 5.62
N GLU A 70 10.05 -12.10 5.55
CA GLU A 70 11.10 -12.37 6.54
C GLU A 70 10.73 -11.79 7.92
N ALA A 71 10.04 -10.66 7.96
CA ALA A 71 9.51 -10.05 9.18
C ALA A 71 8.25 -10.75 9.74
N GLY A 72 7.78 -11.83 9.09
CA GLY A 72 6.61 -12.59 9.52
C GLY A 72 5.28 -12.08 8.96
N ILE A 73 5.27 -11.06 8.11
CA ILE A 73 4.08 -10.57 7.42
C ILE A 73 3.88 -11.43 6.18
N LYS A 74 2.94 -12.38 6.29
CA LYS A 74 2.67 -13.38 5.26
C LYS A 74 1.38 -13.06 4.51
N PRO A 75 1.22 -13.52 3.26
CA PRO A 75 -0.05 -13.47 2.57
C PRO A 75 -1.16 -14.11 3.42
N ALA A 76 -2.35 -13.50 3.41
CA ALA A 76 -3.56 -14.18 3.88
C ALA A 76 -3.75 -15.45 3.04
N GLY A 77 -3.96 -16.58 3.73
CA GLY A 77 -4.13 -17.90 3.12
C GLY A 77 -5.49 -18.09 2.47
#